data_AF-A0A945I9L8-F1
#
_entry.id   AF-A0A945I9L8-F1
#
_cell.length_a   1.000
_cell.length_b   1.000
_cell.length_c   1.000
_cell.angle_alpha   90.00
_cell.angle_beta   90.00
_cell.angle_gamma   90.00
#
_symmetry.space_group_name_H-M   'P 1'
#
loop_
_entity.id
_entity.type
_entity.pdbx_description
1 polymer ?
#
loop_
_entity_poly.entity_id
_entity_poly.type
_entity_poly.pdbx_seq_one_letter_code
_entity_poly.pdbx_strand_id
1 'polypeptide(L)'
;MTDDVRRFQGAEIAGFIHRTLVAAEMPSADARIVAELMAEADVNGSDGHGVFRLPGYIRRIKEGGLNLTPNIHVEKEKSGMALVNGDNGQGHLVMKYCAELATKKAKESGVAWVGSHDSNHAGPAALYAKMPMAENMIGLYVAIGNANHLPPWGGMEMLLSTNPIAIAVPGMEEPPIVLDMATTVAAYGKVKTAAQRGEEMPEGWMIDKQGQPLTDPTKS
;
A
#
# COMPACT_ATOMS: atom_id res chain seq x y z
N MET A 1 21.37 -20.03 -8.67
CA MET A 1 21.64 -18.58 -8.64
C MET A 1 21.90 -18.18 -7.19
N THR A 2 23.15 -18.20 -6.77
CA THR A 2 23.61 -17.54 -5.54
C THR A 2 24.29 -16.26 -5.97
N ASP A 3 23.52 -15.35 -6.53
CA ASP A 3 24.04 -14.02 -6.87
C ASP A 3 24.17 -13.22 -5.57
N ASP A 4 25.24 -12.45 -5.50
CA ASP A 4 25.78 -11.67 -4.39
C ASP A 4 24.73 -10.76 -3.71
N VAL A 5 23.94 -11.32 -2.78
CA VAL A 5 22.89 -10.59 -2.07
C VAL A 5 23.53 -9.56 -1.14
N ARG A 6 23.44 -8.29 -1.53
CA ARG A 6 23.83 -7.17 -0.67
C ARG A 6 22.75 -6.86 0.33
N ARG A 7 23.13 -6.70 1.60
CA ARG A 7 22.25 -6.28 2.68
C ARG A 7 22.44 -4.79 2.94
N PHE A 8 21.33 -4.10 3.14
CA PHE A 8 21.29 -2.68 3.49
C PHE A 8 20.45 -2.52 4.75
N GLN A 9 20.84 -1.58 5.62
CA GLN A 9 20.03 -1.20 6.77
C GLN A 9 18.78 -0.44 6.30
N GLY A 10 17.66 -0.58 7.02
CA GLY A 10 16.42 0.16 6.70
C GLY A 10 16.64 1.68 6.65
N ALA A 11 17.50 2.22 7.52
CA ALA A 11 17.88 3.63 7.51
C ALA A 11 18.64 4.06 6.25
N GLU A 12 19.49 3.18 5.69
CA GLU A 12 20.21 3.45 4.44
C GLU A 12 19.23 3.49 3.25
N ILE A 13 18.28 2.55 3.22
CA ILE A 13 17.21 2.49 2.23
C ILE A 13 16.32 3.74 2.31
N ALA A 14 15.86 4.10 3.52
CA ALA A 14 15.08 5.32 3.73
C ALA A 14 15.85 6.57 3.27
N GLY A 15 17.13 6.69 3.61
CA GLY A 15 17.97 7.81 3.17
C GLY A 15 18.10 7.89 1.64
N PHE A 16 18.22 6.75 0.95
CA PHE A 16 18.25 6.71 -0.51
C PHE A 16 16.91 7.12 -1.13
N ILE A 17 15.79 6.59 -0.63
CA ILE A 17 14.44 6.92 -1.11
C ILE A 17 14.17 8.42 -0.91
N HIS A 18 14.48 8.95 0.29
CA HIS A 18 14.30 10.36 0.64
C HIS A 18 15.02 11.28 -0.36
N ARG A 19 16.33 11.07 -0.57
CA ARG A 19 17.11 11.87 -1.52
C ARG A 19 16.58 11.78 -2.95
N THR A 20 16.09 10.61 -3.34
CA THR A 20 15.53 10.41 -4.69
C THR A 20 14.22 11.15 -4.88
N LEU A 21 13.34 11.15 -3.87
CA LEU A 21 12.08 11.89 -3.90
C LEU A 21 12.31 13.42 -3.86
N VAL A 22 13.27 13.88 -3.04
CA VAL A 22 13.68 15.30 -3.03
C VAL A 22 14.25 15.72 -4.39
N ALA A 23 15.07 14.88 -5.02
CA ALA A 23 15.58 15.13 -6.36
C ALA A 23 14.47 15.12 -7.44
N ALA A 24 13.30 14.54 -7.12
CA ALA A 24 12.09 14.61 -7.93
C ALA A 24 11.12 15.70 -7.44
N GLU A 25 11.63 16.72 -6.74
CA GLU A 25 10.92 17.94 -6.33
C GLU A 25 9.86 17.75 -5.24
N MET A 26 9.76 16.57 -4.62
CA MET A 26 8.93 16.39 -3.44
C MET A 26 9.53 17.15 -2.24
N PRO A 27 8.74 17.93 -1.48
CA PRO A 27 9.21 18.61 -0.28
C PRO A 27 9.90 17.65 0.68
N SER A 28 11.03 18.07 1.26
CA SER A 28 11.89 17.20 2.07
C SER A 28 11.17 16.56 3.27
N ALA A 29 10.22 17.27 3.88
CA ALA A 29 9.42 16.74 4.98
C ALA A 29 8.52 15.58 4.54
N ASP A 30 7.81 15.74 3.42
CA ASP A 30 6.92 14.72 2.86
C ASP A 30 7.73 13.54 2.31
N ALA A 31 8.81 13.82 1.57
CA ALA A 31 9.73 12.81 1.06
C ALA A 31 10.27 11.90 2.17
N ARG A 32 10.50 12.46 3.37
CA ARG A 32 11.00 11.70 4.52
C ARG A 32 9.95 10.74 5.05
N ILE A 33 8.70 11.19 5.20
CA ILE A 33 7.57 10.34 5.60
C ILE A 33 7.39 9.18 4.62
N VAL A 34 7.38 9.47 3.31
CA VAL A 34 7.25 8.44 2.28
C VAL A 34 8.40 7.44 2.34
N ALA A 35 9.63 7.94 2.48
CA ALA A 35 10.83 7.10 2.54
C ALA A 35 10.86 6.18 3.76
N GLU A 36 10.49 6.69 4.93
CA GLU A 36 10.41 5.91 6.17
C GLU A 36 9.37 4.79 6.05
N LEU A 37 8.17 5.10 5.54
CA LEU A 37 7.11 4.12 5.33
C LEU A 37 7.47 3.06 4.28
N MET A 38 8.13 3.46 3.18
CA MET A 38 8.60 2.52 2.17
C MET A 38 9.72 1.60 2.71
N ALA A 39 10.65 2.14 3.49
CA ALA A 39 11.70 1.33 4.12
C ALA A 39 11.13 0.40 5.19
N GLU A 40 10.12 0.83 5.94
CA GLU A 40 9.39 -0.04 6.88
C GLU A 40 8.71 -1.20 6.15
N ALA A 41 8.14 -0.97 4.96
CA ALA A 41 7.58 -2.04 4.14
C ALA A 41 8.65 -3.10 3.78
N ASP A 42 9.85 -2.67 3.37
CA ASP A 42 10.96 -3.60 3.08
C ASP A 42 11.40 -4.37 4.34
N VAL A 43 11.55 -3.69 5.48
CA VAL A 43 11.96 -4.32 6.76
C VAL A 43 10.94 -5.38 7.22
N ASN A 44 9.66 -5.16 6.95
CA ASN A 44 8.58 -6.10 7.28
C ASN A 44 8.40 -7.21 6.22
N GLY A 45 9.27 -7.31 5.21
CA GLY A 45 9.19 -8.33 4.16
C GLY A 45 8.10 -8.10 3.12
N SER A 46 7.56 -6.88 3.03
CA SER A 46 6.63 -6.46 1.99
C SER A 46 7.37 -5.96 0.75
N ASP A 47 8.33 -6.73 0.25
CA ASP A 47 9.30 -6.35 -0.79
C ASP A 47 8.66 -5.77 -2.06
N GLY A 48 7.45 -6.22 -2.39
CA GLY A 48 6.68 -5.70 -3.52
C GLY A 48 6.10 -4.30 -3.34
N HIS A 49 6.28 -3.65 -2.18
CA HIS A 49 5.66 -2.38 -1.83
C HIS A 49 6.61 -1.34 -1.21
N GLY A 50 7.85 -1.69 -0.87
CA GLY A 50 8.89 -0.76 -0.43
C GLY A 50 9.70 -0.18 -1.58
N VAL A 51 11.04 -0.20 -1.50
CA VAL A 51 11.95 0.42 -2.48
C VAL A 51 11.72 -0.03 -3.93
N PHE A 52 11.22 -1.27 -4.12
CA PHE A 52 10.81 -1.79 -5.43
C PHE A 52 9.85 -0.85 -6.18
N ARG A 53 8.98 -0.10 -5.47
CA ARG A 53 8.02 0.82 -6.07
C ARG A 53 8.61 2.17 -6.46
N LEU A 54 9.79 2.52 -5.96
CA LEU A 54 10.39 3.83 -6.16
C LEU A 54 10.50 4.24 -7.64
N PRO A 55 11.00 3.40 -8.57
CA PRO A 55 11.06 3.78 -9.99
C PRO A 55 9.69 4.13 -10.58
N GLY A 56 8.64 3.39 -10.19
CA GLY A 56 7.28 3.64 -10.63
C GLY A 56 6.71 4.96 -10.09
N TYR A 57 6.98 5.28 -8.82
CA TYR A 57 6.60 6.58 -8.25
C TYR A 57 7.34 7.73 -8.93
N ILE A 58 8.66 7.63 -9.12
CA ILE A 58 9.45 8.68 -9.78
C ILE A 58 8.97 8.91 -11.22
N ARG A 59 8.64 7.85 -11.96
CA ARG A 59 8.05 7.98 -13.29
C ARG A 59 6.73 8.76 -13.24
N ARG A 60 5.81 8.38 -12.35
CA ARG A 60 4.51 9.05 -12.20
C ARG A 60 4.67 10.52 -11.78
N ILE A 61 5.62 10.83 -10.91
CA ILE A 61 5.96 12.21 -10.52
C ILE A 61 6.38 13.02 -11.75
N LYS A 62 7.33 12.51 -12.53
CA LYS A 62 7.81 13.17 -13.77
C LYS A 62 6.73 13.36 -14.82
N GLU A 63 5.73 12.47 -14.84
CA GLU A 63 4.57 12.55 -15.72
C GLU A 63 3.46 13.47 -15.17
N GLY A 64 3.65 14.12 -14.01
CA GLY A 64 2.66 15.01 -13.40
C GLY A 64 1.46 14.27 -12.79
N GLY A 65 1.58 12.96 -12.54
CA GLY A 65 0.49 12.12 -12.07
C GLY A 65 0.21 12.20 -10.57
N LEU A 66 0.92 13.05 -9.83
CA LEU A 66 0.78 13.28 -8.38
C LEU A 66 0.89 14.78 -8.09
N ASN A 67 0.13 15.26 -7.12
CA ASN A 67 0.41 16.56 -6.48
C ASN A 67 1.54 16.37 -5.46
N LEU A 68 2.65 17.08 -5.66
CA LEU A 68 3.83 17.00 -4.79
C LEU A 68 3.70 17.84 -3.52
N THR A 69 2.78 18.80 -3.50
CA THR A 69 2.48 19.66 -2.35
C THR A 69 0.98 19.61 -2.06
N PRO A 70 0.43 18.42 -1.72
CA PRO A 70 -1.01 18.24 -1.58
C PRO A 70 -1.54 18.96 -0.33
N ASN A 71 -2.68 19.62 -0.47
CA ASN A 71 -3.46 20.13 0.65
C ASN A 71 -4.39 19.02 1.19
N ILE A 72 -3.82 18.07 1.94
CA ILE A 72 -4.58 16.99 2.58
C ILE A 72 -5.44 17.58 3.69
N HIS A 73 -6.76 17.47 3.58
CA HIS A 73 -7.68 18.09 4.52
C HIS A 73 -8.96 17.28 4.73
N VAL A 74 -9.63 17.55 5.85
CA VAL A 74 -10.94 16.99 6.17
C VAL A 74 -12.01 17.80 5.44
N GLU A 75 -12.80 17.16 4.59
CA GLU A 75 -13.95 17.80 3.94
C GLU A 75 -15.21 17.74 4.82
N LYS A 76 -15.38 16.63 5.55
CA LYS A 76 -16.56 16.36 6.38
C LYS A 76 -16.15 15.58 7.61
N GLU A 77 -16.72 15.90 8.76
CA GLU A 77 -16.50 15.11 9.97
C GLU A 77 -17.73 15.01 10.89
N LYS A 78 -17.69 13.95 11.69
CA LYS A 78 -18.52 13.68 12.88
C LYS A 78 -17.58 13.19 13.99
N SER A 79 -18.11 12.90 15.17
CA SER A 79 -17.30 12.47 16.32
C SER A 79 -16.42 11.25 15.99
N GLY A 80 -17.02 10.17 15.46
CA GLY A 80 -16.30 8.95 15.06
C GLY A 80 -16.08 8.79 13.56
N MET A 81 -16.21 9.84 12.74
CA MET A 81 -16.05 9.70 11.28
C MET A 81 -15.40 10.92 10.65
N ALA A 82 -14.65 10.72 9.56
CA ALA A 82 -14.24 11.81 8.68
C ALA A 82 -14.13 11.34 7.22
N LEU A 83 -14.27 12.29 6.30
CA LEU A 83 -13.91 12.16 4.90
C LEU A 83 -12.74 13.12 4.62
N VAL A 84 -11.66 12.57 4.09
CA VAL A 84 -10.42 13.28 3.76
C VAL A 84 -10.26 13.39 2.25
N ASN A 85 -9.97 14.58 1.76
CA ASN A 85 -9.51 14.78 0.39
C ASN A 85 -7.98 14.73 0.38
N GLY A 86 -7.42 13.81 -0.41
CA GLY A 86 -5.97 13.61 -0.53
C GLY A 86 -5.28 14.57 -1.50
N ASP A 87 -6.04 15.38 -2.24
CA ASP A 87 -5.56 16.36 -3.21
C ASP A 87 -4.58 15.78 -4.25
N ASN A 88 -4.89 14.57 -4.74
CA ASN A 88 -4.05 13.76 -5.62
C ASN A 88 -2.61 13.55 -5.07
N GLY A 89 -2.45 13.57 -3.75
CA GLY A 89 -1.17 13.41 -3.07
C GLY A 89 -0.64 11.97 -3.11
N GLN A 90 0.63 11.81 -2.75
CA GLN A 90 1.22 10.47 -2.58
C GLN A 90 0.48 9.69 -1.48
N GLY A 91 0.06 8.47 -1.79
CA GLY A 91 -0.80 7.66 -0.91
C GLY A 91 -0.28 7.48 0.51
N HIS A 92 1.03 7.40 0.70
CA HIS A 92 1.64 7.29 2.03
C HIS A 92 1.33 8.48 2.94
N LEU A 93 1.31 9.70 2.38
CA LEU A 93 0.98 10.92 3.12
C LEU A 93 -0.51 10.92 3.50
N VAL A 94 -1.37 10.64 2.52
CA VAL A 94 -2.83 10.64 2.71
C VAL A 94 -3.26 9.56 3.71
N MET A 95 -2.74 8.34 3.58
CA MET A 95 -3.16 7.22 4.42
C MET A 95 -2.60 7.33 5.83
N LYS A 96 -1.38 7.87 6.00
CA LYS A 96 -0.86 8.23 7.32
C LYS A 96 -1.76 9.26 8.01
N TYR A 97 -2.11 10.34 7.30
CA TYR A 97 -3.02 11.36 7.81
C TYR A 97 -4.37 10.77 8.25
N CYS A 98 -4.96 9.90 7.42
CA CYS A 98 -6.22 9.23 7.74
C CYS A 98 -6.12 8.33 8.97
N ALA A 99 -5.06 7.53 9.08
CA ALA A 99 -4.87 6.61 10.21
C ALA A 99 -4.61 7.36 11.53
N GLU A 100 -3.83 8.43 11.49
CA GLU A 100 -3.60 9.31 12.66
C GLU A 100 -4.90 10.01 13.09
N LEU A 101 -5.69 10.52 12.13
CA LEU A 101 -6.98 11.13 12.40
C LEU A 101 -7.99 10.12 12.97
N ALA A 102 -8.04 8.90 12.42
CA ALA A 102 -8.89 7.83 12.92
C ALA A 102 -8.52 7.45 14.35
N THR A 103 -7.22 7.30 14.63
CA THR A 103 -6.72 7.00 15.98
C THR A 103 -7.11 8.10 16.97
N LYS A 104 -6.91 9.37 16.60
CA LYS A 104 -7.31 10.52 17.43
C LYS A 104 -8.81 10.50 17.74
N LYS A 105 -9.66 10.33 16.72
CA LYS A 105 -11.12 10.29 16.91
C LYS A 105 -11.54 9.09 17.76
N ALA A 106 -10.97 7.92 17.53
CA ALA A 106 -11.29 6.71 18.28
C ALA A 106 -10.98 6.84 19.78
N LYS A 107 -9.96 7.62 20.18
CA LYS A 107 -9.70 7.94 21.60
C LYS A 107 -10.88 8.64 22.27
N GLU A 108 -11.60 9.47 21.54
CA GLU A 108 -12.71 10.27 22.06
C GLU A 108 -14.04 9.53 21.95
N SER A 109 -14.26 8.79 20.86
CA SER A 109 -15.55 8.16 20.53
C SER A 109 -15.59 6.64 20.73
N GLY A 110 -14.49 6.01 21.14
CA GLY A 110 -14.33 4.55 21.27
C GLY A 110 -14.08 3.83 19.95
N VAL A 111 -14.71 4.27 18.86
CA VAL A 111 -14.48 3.78 17.49
C VAL A 111 -14.48 4.94 16.51
N ALA A 112 -13.65 4.86 15.47
CA ALA A 112 -13.70 5.82 14.36
C ALA A 112 -13.46 5.17 12.99
N TRP A 113 -14.03 5.79 11.95
CA TRP A 113 -13.85 5.42 10.55
C TRP A 113 -13.53 6.64 9.70
N VAL A 114 -12.33 6.68 9.11
CA VAL A 114 -11.89 7.77 8.24
C VAL A 114 -11.74 7.24 6.82
N GLY A 115 -12.55 7.77 5.90
CA GLY A 115 -12.43 7.51 4.48
C GLY A 115 -11.64 8.60 3.77
N SER A 116 -11.11 8.30 2.59
CA SER A 116 -10.48 9.31 1.74
C SER A 116 -10.81 9.11 0.26
N HIS A 117 -10.72 10.19 -0.51
CA HIS A 117 -10.69 10.17 -1.97
C HIS A 117 -9.52 11.01 -2.50
N ASP A 118 -9.28 10.95 -3.81
CA ASP A 118 -8.18 11.67 -4.49
C ASP A 118 -6.81 11.38 -3.84
N SER A 119 -6.55 10.10 -3.59
CA SER A 119 -5.27 9.58 -3.11
C SER A 119 -4.58 8.73 -4.19
N ASN A 120 -3.38 8.27 -3.90
CA ASN A 120 -2.60 7.39 -4.79
C ASN A 120 -2.15 6.12 -4.07
N HIS A 121 -1.36 5.29 -4.75
CA HIS A 121 -0.84 4.05 -4.17
C HIS A 121 -0.03 4.34 -2.89
N ALA A 122 -0.32 3.58 -1.83
CA ALA A 122 0.17 3.83 -0.47
C ALA A 122 1.06 2.69 0.08
N GLY A 123 1.53 1.77 -0.76
CA GLY A 123 2.33 0.64 -0.27
C GLY A 123 1.46 -0.43 0.42
N PRO A 124 1.99 -1.19 1.39
CA PRO A 124 1.25 -2.24 2.08
C PRO A 124 0.25 -1.66 3.08
N ALA A 125 -0.90 -2.32 3.20
CA ALA A 125 -1.99 -1.87 4.08
C ALA A 125 -1.62 -1.98 5.57
N ALA A 126 -0.74 -2.92 5.93
CA ALA A 126 -0.24 -3.12 7.29
C ALA A 126 0.36 -1.84 7.90
N LEU A 127 1.00 -0.97 7.10
CA LEU A 127 1.63 0.25 7.61
C LEU A 127 0.62 1.12 8.36
N TYR A 128 -0.58 1.25 7.79
CA TYR A 128 -1.64 2.11 8.34
C TYR A 128 -2.48 1.38 9.38
N ALA A 129 -2.76 0.10 9.15
CA ALA A 129 -3.50 -0.73 10.12
C ALA A 129 -2.76 -0.84 11.47
N LYS A 130 -1.42 -0.79 11.48
CA LYS A 130 -0.63 -0.83 12.72
C LYS A 130 -0.58 0.50 13.49
N MET A 131 -0.83 1.65 12.84
CA MET A 131 -0.68 2.96 13.50
C MET A 131 -1.51 3.12 14.79
N PRO A 132 -2.79 2.68 14.85
CA PRO A 132 -3.58 2.74 16.08
C PRO A 132 -3.01 1.91 17.25
N MET A 133 -2.16 0.92 16.98
CA MET A 133 -1.61 0.05 18.03
C MET A 133 -0.68 0.79 18.99
N ALA A 134 -0.06 1.90 18.56
CA ALA A 134 0.71 2.76 19.46
C ALA A 134 -0.13 3.31 20.62
N GLU A 135 -1.46 3.25 20.49
CA GLU A 135 -2.44 3.72 21.45
C GLU A 135 -3.29 2.57 22.02
N ASN A 136 -2.78 1.32 21.91
CA ASN A 136 -3.47 0.08 22.29
C ASN A 136 -4.83 -0.10 21.61
N MET A 137 -4.95 0.35 20.36
CA MET A 137 -6.17 0.20 19.55
C MET A 137 -6.01 -0.82 18.44
N ILE A 138 -7.12 -1.45 18.06
CA ILE A 138 -7.22 -2.27 16.86
C ILE A 138 -7.29 -1.35 15.65
N GLY A 139 -6.49 -1.63 14.62
CA GLY A 139 -6.58 -0.94 13.33
C GLY A 139 -7.14 -1.82 12.24
N LEU A 140 -8.00 -1.22 11.41
CA LEU A 140 -8.59 -1.82 10.22
C LEU A 140 -8.26 -0.93 9.03
N TYR A 141 -7.84 -1.55 7.92
CA TYR A 141 -7.60 -0.86 6.67
C TYR A 141 -8.23 -1.64 5.53
N VAL A 142 -8.93 -0.91 4.66
CA VAL A 142 -9.43 -1.42 3.38
C VAL A 142 -9.13 -0.38 2.31
N ALA A 143 -8.75 -0.83 1.12
CA ALA A 143 -8.57 0.07 -0.02
C ALA A 143 -9.16 -0.53 -1.29
N ILE A 144 -9.52 0.36 -2.21
CA ILE A 144 -9.97 0.00 -3.55
C ILE A 144 -8.94 0.54 -4.53
N GLY A 145 -8.32 -0.35 -5.30
CA GLY A 145 -7.41 0.05 -6.37
C GLY A 145 -8.18 0.50 -7.61
N ASN A 146 -7.59 1.41 -8.39
CA ASN A 146 -8.20 1.89 -9.65
C ASN A 146 -7.84 1.02 -10.87
N ALA A 147 -6.80 0.18 -10.77
CA ALA A 147 -6.42 -0.75 -11.82
C ALA A 147 -7.18 -2.06 -11.66
N ASN A 148 -8.04 -2.38 -12.62
CA ASN A 148 -8.78 -3.64 -12.65
C ASN A 148 -7.82 -4.77 -13.03
N HIS A 149 -7.78 -5.81 -12.20
CA HIS A 149 -6.88 -6.94 -12.34
C HIS A 149 -7.60 -8.29 -12.37
N LEU A 150 -8.87 -8.35 -11.94
CA LEU A 150 -9.60 -9.62 -11.87
C LEU A 150 -11.09 -9.47 -12.20
N PRO A 151 -11.69 -10.52 -12.75
CA PRO A 151 -13.14 -10.61 -12.84
C PRO A 151 -13.77 -10.98 -11.49
N PRO A 152 -15.00 -10.52 -11.22
CA PRO A 152 -15.79 -11.06 -10.14
C PRO A 152 -16.11 -12.53 -10.43
N TRP A 153 -16.35 -13.32 -9.39
CA TRP A 153 -16.70 -14.73 -9.55
C TRP A 153 -17.92 -14.88 -10.49
N GLY A 154 -17.79 -15.76 -11.47
CA GLY A 154 -18.79 -15.97 -12.54
C GLY A 154 -18.66 -15.05 -13.75
N GLY A 155 -17.71 -14.12 -13.77
CA GLY A 155 -17.41 -13.24 -14.90
C GLY A 155 -16.07 -13.50 -15.57
N MET A 156 -15.83 -12.84 -16.71
CA MET A 156 -14.54 -12.84 -17.43
C MET A 156 -13.98 -11.42 -17.62
N GLU A 157 -14.77 -10.39 -17.35
CA GLU A 157 -14.35 -9.00 -17.48
C GLU A 157 -13.60 -8.52 -16.23
N MET A 158 -12.43 -7.92 -16.40
CA MET A 158 -11.66 -7.37 -15.29
C MET A 158 -12.37 -6.14 -14.71
N LEU A 159 -12.99 -6.30 -13.54
CA LEU A 159 -13.78 -5.25 -12.88
C LEU A 159 -13.28 -4.91 -11.47
N LEU A 160 -12.60 -5.84 -10.79
CA LEU A 160 -12.09 -5.61 -9.44
C LEU A 160 -10.58 -5.38 -9.48
N SER A 161 -10.09 -4.61 -8.51
CA SER A 161 -8.66 -4.54 -8.20
C SER A 161 -8.30 -5.51 -7.06
N THR A 162 -7.04 -5.55 -6.65
CA THR A 162 -6.56 -6.45 -5.57
C THR A 162 -7.13 -6.13 -4.19
N ASN A 163 -7.79 -4.97 -4.05
CA ASN A 163 -8.58 -4.49 -2.91
C ASN A 163 -8.14 -5.08 -1.56
N PRO A 164 -7.00 -4.63 -0.99
CA PRO A 164 -6.42 -5.25 0.18
C PRO A 164 -7.25 -4.99 1.44
N ILE A 165 -7.14 -5.94 2.37
CA ILE A 165 -7.68 -5.85 3.73
C ILE A 165 -6.49 -6.07 4.69
N ALA A 166 -6.33 -5.17 5.64
CA ALA A 166 -5.40 -5.35 6.75
C ALA A 166 -6.06 -5.12 8.10
N ILE A 167 -5.61 -5.89 9.08
CA ILE A 167 -6.09 -5.85 10.47
C ILE A 167 -4.86 -5.93 11.37
N ALA A 168 -4.76 -5.03 12.34
CA ALA A 168 -3.72 -5.10 13.35
C ALA A 168 -4.33 -5.07 14.75
N VAL A 169 -3.98 -6.05 15.57
CA VAL A 169 -4.48 -6.22 16.93
C VAL A 169 -3.28 -6.20 17.90
N PRO A 170 -3.23 -5.27 18.86
CA PRO A 170 -2.21 -5.26 19.90
C PRO A 170 -2.19 -6.57 20.69
N GLY A 171 -1.00 -7.15 20.91
CA GLY A 171 -0.82 -8.37 21.70
C GLY A 171 -0.58 -8.11 23.19
N MET A 172 -0.55 -6.84 23.62
CA MET A 172 -0.17 -6.41 24.97
C MET A 172 1.24 -6.92 25.35
N GLU A 173 1.33 -7.97 26.16
CA GLU A 173 2.61 -8.60 26.54
C GLU A 173 3.15 -9.53 25.45
N GLU A 174 2.28 -9.98 24.54
CA GLU A 174 2.61 -10.86 23.42
C GLU A 174 2.84 -10.08 22.12
N PRO A 175 3.50 -10.68 21.11
CA PRO A 175 3.58 -10.09 19.79
C PRO A 175 2.18 -9.78 19.20
N PRO A 176 2.04 -8.66 18.48
CA PRO A 176 0.76 -8.29 17.87
C PRO A 176 0.39 -9.22 16.72
N ILE A 177 -0.91 -9.31 16.46
CA ILE A 177 -1.44 -10.00 15.27
C ILE A 177 -1.60 -8.97 14.16
N VAL A 178 -0.94 -9.19 13.02
CA VAL A 178 -1.08 -8.34 11.83
C VAL A 178 -1.42 -9.21 10.62
N LEU A 179 -2.62 -9.01 10.09
CA LEU A 179 -3.06 -9.53 8.81
C LEU A 179 -2.88 -8.43 7.75
N ASP A 180 -2.26 -8.76 6.63
CA ASP A 180 -2.22 -7.91 5.43
C ASP A 180 -2.31 -8.80 4.20
N MET A 181 -3.43 -8.71 3.48
CA MET A 181 -3.70 -9.56 2.33
C MET A 181 -4.41 -8.79 1.22
N ALA A 182 -4.09 -9.16 -0.01
CA ALA A 182 -4.97 -8.89 -1.14
C ALA A 182 -6.23 -9.76 -1.02
N THR A 183 -7.35 -9.31 -1.62
CA THR A 183 -8.54 -10.14 -1.77
C THR A 183 -8.46 -11.10 -2.97
N THR A 184 -7.37 -11.03 -3.73
CA THR A 184 -7.02 -11.99 -4.78
C THR A 184 -6.31 -13.22 -4.22
N VAL A 185 -6.44 -14.35 -4.92
CA VAL A 185 -5.73 -15.61 -4.61
C VAL A 185 -4.22 -15.40 -4.53
N ALA A 186 -3.67 -14.55 -5.39
CA ALA A 186 -2.28 -14.11 -5.33
C ALA A 186 -2.16 -12.61 -5.58
N ALA A 187 -1.19 -11.97 -4.91
CA ALA A 187 -0.86 -10.58 -5.20
C ALA A 187 -0.23 -10.48 -6.60
N TYR A 188 -0.60 -9.45 -7.37
CA TYR A 188 -0.06 -9.23 -8.72
C TYR A 188 1.47 -9.10 -8.76
N GLY A 189 2.09 -8.67 -7.65
CA GLY A 189 3.54 -8.70 -7.50
C GLY A 189 4.14 -10.11 -7.65
N LYS A 190 3.48 -11.15 -7.12
CA LYS A 190 3.93 -12.55 -7.25
C LYS A 190 3.89 -13.02 -8.70
N VAL A 191 2.87 -12.61 -9.47
CA VAL A 191 2.78 -12.87 -10.91
C VAL A 191 3.96 -12.24 -11.65
N LYS A 192 4.28 -10.98 -11.37
CA LYS A 192 5.46 -10.30 -11.96
C LYS A 192 6.77 -10.97 -11.58
N THR A 193 6.93 -11.40 -10.33
CA THR A 193 8.13 -12.12 -9.88
C THR A 193 8.28 -13.45 -10.60
N ALA A 194 7.19 -14.22 -10.77
CA ALA A 194 7.21 -15.47 -11.54
C ALA A 194 7.61 -15.21 -13.01
N ALA A 195 7.05 -14.16 -13.64
CA ALA A 195 7.45 -13.75 -14.99
C ALA A 195 8.93 -13.39 -15.10
N GLN A 196 9.48 -12.65 -14.13
CA GLN A 196 10.89 -12.28 -14.10
C GLN A 196 11.82 -13.49 -13.91
N ARG A 197 11.35 -14.53 -13.22
CA ARG A 197 12.09 -15.78 -13.00
C ARG A 197 11.91 -16.81 -14.10
N GLY A 198 10.96 -16.60 -15.01
CA GLY A 198 10.58 -17.60 -16.02
C GLY A 198 9.92 -18.84 -15.41
N GLU A 199 9.25 -18.70 -14.27
CA GLU A 199 8.56 -19.78 -13.55
C GLU A 199 7.07 -19.79 -13.90
N GLU A 200 6.46 -20.98 -13.95
CA GLU A 200 5.00 -21.11 -14.04
C GLU A 200 4.34 -20.71 -12.71
N MET A 201 3.14 -20.14 -12.80
CA MET A 201 2.29 -19.86 -11.65
C MET A 201 1.44 -21.09 -11.31
N PRO A 202 1.08 -21.28 -10.03
CA PRO A 202 0.08 -22.26 -9.65
C PRO A 202 -1.26 -22.05 -10.37
N GLU A 203 -1.94 -23.16 -10.67
CA GLU A 203 -3.31 -23.13 -11.16
C GLU A 203 -4.24 -22.37 -10.19
N GLY A 204 -5.22 -21.64 -10.73
CA GLY A 204 -6.18 -20.86 -9.95
C GLY A 204 -5.73 -19.44 -9.57
N TRP A 205 -4.49 -19.04 -9.94
CA TRP A 205 -4.05 -17.65 -9.76
C TRP A 205 -4.63 -16.70 -10.80
N MET A 206 -4.70 -17.15 -12.06
CA MET A 206 -5.20 -16.37 -13.19
C MET A 206 -6.01 -17.26 -14.13
N ILE A 207 -6.85 -16.61 -14.93
CA ILE A 207 -7.58 -17.22 -16.05
C ILE A 207 -7.32 -16.41 -17.32
N ASP A 208 -7.40 -17.05 -18.47
CA ASP A 208 -7.35 -16.39 -19.77
C ASP A 208 -8.72 -15.79 -20.17
N LYS A 209 -8.76 -15.17 -21.36
CA LYS A 209 -9.99 -14.59 -21.94
C LYS A 209 -11.09 -15.62 -22.24
N GLN A 210 -10.79 -16.91 -22.21
CA GLN A 210 -11.72 -18.02 -22.39
C GLN A 210 -12.11 -18.66 -21.04
N GLY A 211 -11.63 -18.11 -19.92
CA GLY A 211 -11.89 -18.61 -18.58
C GLY A 211 -11.12 -19.88 -18.23
N GLN A 212 -10.10 -20.26 -19.01
CA GLN A 212 -9.27 -21.42 -18.71
C GLN A 212 -8.13 -21.03 -17.76
N PRO A 213 -7.65 -21.95 -16.91
CA PRO A 213 -6.54 -21.64 -16.01
C PRO A 213 -5.29 -21.19 -16.77
N LEU A 214 -4.70 -20.08 -16.31
CA LEU A 214 -3.51 -19.49 -16.91
C LEU A 214 -2.33 -19.62 -15.94
N THR A 215 -1.37 -20.49 -16.27
CA THR A 215 -0.16 -20.73 -15.47
C THR A 215 1.08 -20.03 -16.04
N ASP A 216 1.06 -19.57 -17.28
CA ASP A 216 2.16 -18.80 -17.88
C ASP A 216 2.00 -17.30 -17.55
N PRO A 217 2.88 -16.72 -16.72
CA PRO A 217 2.77 -15.34 -16.27
C PRO A 217 3.06 -14.30 -17.36
N THR A 218 3.50 -14.73 -18.55
CA THR A 218 3.77 -13.85 -19.71
C THR A 218 2.58 -13.71 -20.66
N LYS A 219 1.53 -14.51 -20.47
CA LYS A 219 0.33 -14.54 -21.31
C LYS A 219 -0.84 -13.79 -20.65
N SER A 220 -1.87 -13.45 -21.44
CA SER A 220 -3.12 -12.79 -21.02
C SER A 220 -4.35 -13.41 -21.67
#